data_AF-A0A372R2I7-F1
#
_entry.id   AF-A0A372R2I7-F1
#
_cell.length_a   1.000
_cell.length_b   1.000
_cell.length_c   1.000
_cell.angle_alpha   90.00
_cell.angle_beta   90.00
_cell.angle_gamma   90.00
#
_symmetry.space_group_name_H-M   'P 1'
#
loop_
_entity.id
_entity.type
_entity.pdbx_description
1 polymer ?
#
loop_
_entity_poly.entity_id
_entity_poly.type
_entity_poly.pdbx_seq_one_letter_code
_entity_poly.pdbx_strand_id
1 'polypeptide(L)'
;MKITFTTESAEVHELEVDSQMELENIKALIETMTGIAPADQILFHHEQELTDPKKTLEQYGVIQDDILFLKKSPSSNQPSSTAAEHISQFVLSRPDLMQQLLQPELADAALNDPSRFTALIRQMEQRQGELQRMQQINMLNADPYDIEAQRRIEEEIRMQNVLANMETALEYSPESFGRVRLIVLKNLFHN
;
A
#
# COMPACT_ATOMS: atom_id res chain seq x y z
N MET A 1 -30.04 1.16 11.26
CA MET A 1 -29.57 1.39 9.87
C MET A 1 -28.73 0.21 9.42
N LYS A 2 -28.67 -0.06 8.13
CA LYS A 2 -27.84 -1.12 7.55
C LYS A 2 -26.61 -0.47 6.93
N ILE A 3 -25.42 -1.00 7.21
CA ILE A 3 -24.17 -0.58 6.58
C ILE A 3 -23.50 -1.80 5.97
N THR A 4 -22.70 -1.57 4.94
CA THR A 4 -21.90 -2.61 4.30
C THR A 4 -20.43 -2.31 4.56
N PHE A 5 -19.62 -3.32 4.86
CA PHE A 5 -18.17 -3.16 4.89
C PHE A 5 -17.48 -4.17 3.98
N THR A 6 -16.41 -3.71 3.34
CA THR A 6 -15.59 -4.51 2.43
C THR A 6 -14.19 -4.67 3.01
N THR A 7 -13.69 -5.90 3.10
CA THR A 7 -12.33 -6.19 3.57
C THR A 7 -11.32 -6.01 2.44
N GLU A 8 -10.03 -5.91 2.78
CA GLU A 8 -8.93 -5.89 1.79
C GLU A 8 -8.88 -7.19 0.94
N SER A 9 -9.47 -8.28 1.44
CA SER A 9 -9.63 -9.54 0.70
C SER A 9 -10.84 -9.56 -0.25
N ALA A 10 -11.48 -8.41 -0.45
CA ALA A 10 -12.70 -8.23 -1.25
C ALA A 10 -13.93 -9.01 -0.72
N GLU A 11 -13.93 -9.37 0.57
CA GLU A 11 -15.11 -9.94 1.22
C GLU A 11 -16.05 -8.82 1.65
N VAL A 12 -17.34 -8.98 1.37
CA VAL A 12 -18.36 -7.99 1.66
C VAL A 12 -19.29 -8.54 2.73
N HIS A 13 -19.49 -7.75 3.78
CA HIS A 13 -20.34 -8.10 4.90
C HIS A 13 -21.31 -6.97 5.20
N GLU A 14 -22.53 -7.35 5.59
CA GLU A 14 -23.58 -6.41 5.97
C GLU A 14 -23.74 -6.41 7.49
N LEU A 15 -23.89 -5.22 8.08
CA LEU A 15 -24.03 -5.03 9.51
C LEU A 15 -25.24 -4.14 9.81
N GLU A 16 -26.10 -4.60 10.71
CA GLU A 16 -27.23 -3.81 11.23
C GLU A 16 -26.81 -3.09 12.51
N VAL A 17 -26.76 -1.75 12.46
CA VAL A 17 -26.26 -0.90 13.56
C VAL A 17 -27.13 0.33 13.75
N ASP A 18 -26.95 1.04 14.86
CA ASP A 18 -27.61 2.33 15.09
C ASP A 18 -26.75 3.50 14.57
N SER A 19 -27.35 4.59 14.09
CA SER A 19 -26.60 5.77 13.63
C SER A 19 -25.89 6.50 14.78
N GLN A 20 -26.41 6.36 15.99
CA GLN A 20 -25.84 6.87 17.22
C GLN A 20 -24.80 5.93 17.85
N MET A 21 -24.51 4.79 17.22
CA MET A 21 -23.49 3.86 17.71
C MET A 21 -22.09 4.47 17.55
N GLU A 22 -21.29 4.35 18.60
CA GLU A 22 -19.89 4.79 18.63
C GLU A 22 -19.01 3.85 17.80
N LEU A 23 -17.92 4.39 17.24
CA LEU A 23 -16.99 3.65 16.41
C LEU A 23 -16.37 2.43 17.15
N GLU A 24 -16.13 2.52 18.46
CA GLU A 24 -15.57 1.39 19.22
C GLU A 24 -16.49 0.16 19.19
N ASN A 25 -17.81 0.38 19.29
CA ASN A 25 -18.80 -0.70 19.28
C ASN A 25 -18.89 -1.34 17.90
N ILE A 26 -18.79 -0.54 16.83
CA ILE A 26 -18.74 -1.04 15.45
C ILE A 26 -17.53 -1.94 15.24
N LYS A 27 -16.36 -1.52 15.74
CA LYS A 27 -15.14 -2.34 15.63
C LYS A 27 -15.27 -3.67 16.37
N ALA A 28 -15.91 -3.70 17.54
CA ALA A 28 -16.19 -4.94 18.26
C ALA A 28 -17.14 -5.88 17.49
N LEU A 29 -18.14 -5.33 16.80
CA LEU A 29 -19.03 -6.12 15.93
C LEU A 29 -18.27 -6.71 14.75
N ILE A 30 -17.41 -5.91 14.11
CA ILE A 30 -16.56 -6.36 12.99
C ILE A 30 -15.57 -7.44 13.46
N GLU A 31 -15.02 -7.34 14.67
CA GLU A 31 -14.17 -8.37 15.27
C GLU A 31 -14.90 -9.71 15.38
N THR A 32 -16.16 -9.68 15.81
CA THR A 32 -16.98 -10.90 15.94
C THR A 32 -17.24 -11.58 14.59
N MET A 33 -17.31 -10.80 13.51
CA MET A 33 -17.56 -11.32 12.16
C MET A 33 -16.29 -11.76 11.42
N THR A 34 -15.20 -11.00 11.56
CA THR A 34 -13.96 -11.15 10.77
C THR A 34 -12.82 -11.80 11.55
N GLY A 35 -12.90 -11.81 12.89
CA GLY A 35 -11.81 -12.24 13.78
C GLY A 35 -10.63 -11.27 13.87
N ILE A 36 -10.75 -10.05 13.31
CA ILE A 36 -9.70 -9.03 13.37
C ILE A 36 -9.89 -8.20 14.64
N ALA A 37 -8.88 -8.09 15.51
CA ALA A 37 -8.98 -7.31 16.74
C ALA A 37 -9.20 -5.81 16.44
N PRO A 38 -9.97 -5.06 17.26
CA PRO A 38 -10.31 -3.65 17.01
C PRO A 38 -9.09 -2.73 16.89
N ALA A 39 -7.97 -3.08 17.53
CA ALA A 39 -6.70 -2.37 17.42
C ALA A 39 -6.05 -2.52 16.03
N ASP A 40 -6.30 -3.64 15.34
CA ASP A 40 -5.79 -3.92 14.00
C ASP A 40 -6.78 -3.50 12.90
N GLN A 41 -7.96 -2.99 13.26
CA GLN A 41 -8.96 -2.53 12.31
C GLN A 41 -8.81 -1.04 11.99
N ILE A 42 -8.53 -0.73 10.72
CA ILE A 42 -8.56 0.62 10.16
C ILE A 42 -9.79 0.70 9.25
N LEU A 43 -10.72 1.59 9.59
CA LEU A 43 -11.95 1.79 8.84
C LEU A 43 -11.88 3.08 8.04
N PHE A 44 -12.28 3.04 6.79
CA PHE A 44 -12.36 4.19 5.91
C PHE A 44 -13.79 4.42 5.43
N HIS A 45 -14.22 5.68 5.44
CA HIS A 45 -15.47 6.15 4.89
C HIS A 45 -15.18 7.32 3.94
N HIS A 46 -15.52 7.20 2.64
CA HIS A 46 -15.22 8.22 1.63
C HIS A 46 -13.79 8.81 1.71
N GLU A 47 -12.78 7.93 1.78
CA GLU A 47 -11.34 8.29 1.91
C GLU A 47 -10.93 8.88 3.28
N GLN A 48 -11.86 9.08 4.20
CA GLN A 48 -11.58 9.52 5.56
C GLN A 48 -11.40 8.33 6.50
N GLU A 49 -10.26 8.27 7.18
CA GLU A 49 -10.03 7.30 8.25
C GLU A 49 -10.87 7.62 9.48
N LEU A 50 -11.59 6.61 9.98
CA LEU A 50 -12.36 6.68 11.22
C LEU A 50 -11.41 6.42 12.41
N THR A 51 -10.92 7.50 13.02
CA THR A 51 -9.89 7.45 14.06
C THR A 51 -10.41 7.63 15.49
N ASP A 52 -11.52 8.35 15.67
CA ASP A 52 -12.03 8.75 16.97
C ASP A 52 -13.05 7.71 17.49
N PRO A 53 -12.74 6.95 18.56
CA PRO A 53 -13.56 5.84 19.01
C PRO A 53 -14.92 6.26 19.56
N LYS A 54 -15.04 7.50 20.07
CA LYS A 54 -16.25 8.04 20.70
C LYS A 54 -17.17 8.75 19.73
N LYS A 55 -16.69 9.01 18.52
CA LYS A 55 -17.47 9.69 17.50
C LYS A 55 -18.45 8.70 16.87
N THR A 56 -19.71 9.12 16.72
CA THR A 56 -20.76 8.27 16.17
C THR A 56 -20.69 8.19 14.65
N LEU A 57 -21.28 7.14 14.09
CA LEU A 57 -21.37 6.98 12.64
C LEU A 57 -22.06 8.18 11.95
N GLU A 58 -23.12 8.72 12.56
CA GLU A 58 -23.80 9.93 12.08
C GLU A 58 -22.86 11.15 12.04
N GLN A 59 -22.01 11.33 13.05
CA GLN A 59 -21.03 12.43 13.08
C GLN A 59 -19.91 12.26 12.05
N TYR A 60 -19.69 11.03 11.59
CA TYR A 60 -18.82 10.73 10.44
C TYR A 60 -19.53 10.90 9.09
N GLY A 61 -20.85 11.12 9.10
CA GLY A 61 -21.66 11.26 7.88
C GLY A 61 -21.99 9.92 7.24
N VAL A 62 -21.84 8.81 7.97
CA VAL A 62 -22.22 7.48 7.48
C VAL A 62 -23.74 7.38 7.47
N ILE A 63 -24.29 7.04 6.31
CA ILE A 63 -25.74 6.91 6.11
C ILE A 63 -26.16 5.45 5.96
N GLN A 64 -27.46 5.21 5.77
CA GLN A 64 -27.96 3.88 5.47
C GLN A 64 -27.48 3.40 4.09
N ASP A 65 -27.16 2.11 3.99
CA ASP A 65 -26.68 1.42 2.79
C ASP A 65 -25.31 1.92 2.30
N ASP A 66 -24.56 2.57 3.19
CA ASP A 66 -23.22 3.08 2.91
C ASP A 66 -22.16 1.99 3.00
N ILE A 67 -21.00 2.23 2.36
CA ILE A 67 -19.92 1.26 2.25
C ILE A 67 -18.68 1.77 3.01
N LEU A 68 -18.23 0.96 3.96
CA LEU A 68 -16.97 1.16 4.68
C LEU A 68 -15.90 0.24 4.12
N PHE A 69 -14.67 0.73 4.04
CA PHE A 69 -13.51 -0.11 3.72
C PHE A 69 -12.77 -0.49 5.00
N LEU A 70 -12.65 -1.80 5.25
CA LEU A 70 -11.88 -2.35 6.34
C LEU A 70 -10.49 -2.75 5.83
N LYS A 71 -9.48 -2.09 6.36
CA LYS A 71 -8.09 -2.45 6.18
C LYS A 71 -7.53 -3.02 7.47
N LYS A 72 -6.82 -4.14 7.36
CA LYS A 72 -6.06 -4.69 8.48
C LYS A 72 -4.78 -3.87 8.62
N SER A 73 -4.63 -3.16 9.73
CA SER A 73 -3.33 -2.63 10.11
C SER A 73 -2.38 -3.82 10.27
N PRO A 74 -1.18 -3.80 9.65
CA PRO A 74 -0.12 -4.72 10.03
C PRO A 74 0.31 -4.35 11.45
N SER A 75 -0.45 -4.84 12.43
CA SER A 75 -0.24 -4.84 13.88
C SER A 75 1.00 -4.06 14.31
N SER A 76 0.78 -2.89 14.89
CA SER A 76 1.78 -2.15 15.64
C SER A 76 2.25 -2.99 16.83
N ASN A 77 3.31 -3.77 16.61
CA ASN A 77 4.45 -4.03 17.51
C ASN A 77 4.22 -4.26 19.02
N GLN A 78 3.06 -4.73 19.47
CA GLN A 78 3.01 -5.42 20.74
C GLN A 78 3.00 -6.91 20.45
N PRO A 79 4.12 -7.64 20.68
CA PRO A 79 3.98 -9.06 20.82
C PRO A 79 2.99 -9.25 21.97
N SER A 80 1.83 -9.84 21.67
CA SER A 80 1.14 -10.59 22.71
C SER A 80 2.20 -11.48 23.36
N SER A 81 2.27 -11.51 24.68
CA SER A 81 3.28 -12.30 25.40
C SER A 81 3.39 -13.70 24.81
N THR A 82 2.25 -14.27 24.40
CA THR A 82 2.11 -15.53 23.67
C THR A 82 2.87 -15.58 22.33
N ALA A 83 2.80 -14.55 21.49
CA ALA A 83 3.54 -14.53 20.23
C ALA A 83 5.05 -14.41 20.45
N ALA A 84 5.50 -13.58 21.40
CA ALA A 84 6.92 -13.49 21.76
C ALA A 84 7.44 -14.82 22.34
N GLU A 85 6.64 -15.48 23.17
CA GLU A 85 6.95 -16.82 23.71
C GLU A 85 7.04 -17.86 22.59
N HIS A 86 6.13 -17.84 21.62
CA HIS A 86 6.17 -18.76 20.47
C HIS A 86 7.40 -18.51 19.59
N ILE A 87 7.77 -17.26 19.36
CA ILE A 87 8.98 -16.90 18.59
C ILE A 87 10.24 -17.33 19.34
N SER A 88 10.32 -17.06 20.65
CA SER A 88 11.45 -17.53 21.47
C SER A 88 11.54 -19.06 21.45
N GLN A 89 10.41 -19.75 21.67
CA GLN A 89 10.34 -21.21 21.64
C GLN A 89 10.75 -21.77 20.27
N PHE A 90 10.34 -21.14 19.18
CA PHE A 90 10.70 -21.55 17.82
C PHE A 90 12.20 -21.39 17.55
N VAL A 91 12.80 -20.28 18.01
CA VAL A 91 14.24 -20.02 17.88
C VAL A 91 15.06 -20.99 18.73
N LEU A 92 14.66 -21.23 19.98
CA LEU A 92 15.30 -22.20 20.87
C LEU A 92 15.19 -23.64 20.35
N SER A 93 14.13 -23.95 19.58
CA SER A 93 13.93 -25.26 18.94
C SER A 93 14.78 -25.45 17.67
N ARG A 94 15.47 -24.41 17.19
CA ARG A 94 16.27 -24.41 15.94
C ARG A 94 17.76 -24.20 16.25
N PRO A 95 18.58 -25.27 16.30
CA PRO A 95 20.02 -25.15 16.58
C PRO A 95 20.78 -24.33 15.51
N ASP A 96 20.32 -24.34 14.26
CA ASP A 96 20.91 -23.54 13.17
C ASP A 96 20.73 -22.03 13.37
N LEU A 97 19.59 -21.60 13.93
CA LEU A 97 19.34 -20.20 14.24
C LEU A 97 20.18 -19.75 15.46
N MET A 98 20.36 -20.62 16.44
CA MET A 98 21.27 -20.38 17.58
C MET A 98 22.72 -20.16 17.14
N GLN A 99 23.22 -20.87 16.11
CA GLN A 99 24.55 -20.60 15.56
C GLN A 99 24.67 -19.23 14.89
N GLN A 100 23.56 -18.66 14.45
CA GLN A 100 23.50 -17.33 13.86
C GLN A 100 23.36 -16.23 14.92
N LEU A 101 22.90 -16.58 16.13
CA LEU A 101 22.96 -15.73 17.32
C LEU A 101 24.38 -15.72 17.90
N LEU A 102 25.36 -15.18 17.15
CA LEU A 102 26.72 -14.95 17.65
C LEU A 102 26.77 -13.89 18.77
N GLN A 103 25.64 -13.25 19.08
CA GLN A 103 25.57 -12.20 20.09
C GLN A 103 25.04 -12.73 21.43
N PRO A 104 25.82 -12.60 22.50
CA PRO A 104 25.41 -13.07 23.84
C PRO A 104 24.16 -12.33 24.35
N GLU A 105 23.93 -11.06 23.96
CA GLU A 105 22.73 -10.32 24.35
C GLU A 105 21.43 -10.90 23.79
N LEU A 106 21.46 -11.50 22.58
CA LEU A 106 20.26 -12.11 22.00
C LEU A 106 19.95 -13.45 22.66
N ALA A 107 20.97 -14.23 22.99
CA ALA A 107 20.82 -15.49 23.70
C ALA A 107 20.28 -15.27 25.12
N ASP A 108 20.77 -14.25 25.82
CA ASP A 108 20.27 -13.87 27.15
C ASP A 108 18.81 -13.38 27.10
N ALA A 109 18.48 -12.51 26.14
CA ALA A 109 17.12 -12.02 25.96
C ALA A 109 16.14 -13.14 25.57
N ALA A 110 16.56 -14.13 24.77
CA ALA A 110 15.70 -15.25 24.41
C ALA A 110 15.29 -16.11 25.62
N LEU A 111 16.17 -16.23 26.61
CA LEU A 111 15.97 -17.06 27.80
C LEU A 111 15.24 -16.33 28.93
N ASN A 112 15.53 -15.04 29.13
CA ASN A 112 15.02 -14.27 30.27
C ASN A 112 13.90 -13.28 29.92
N ASP A 113 13.88 -12.74 28.70
CA ASP A 113 12.99 -11.62 28.31
C ASP A 113 12.50 -11.72 26.85
N PRO A 114 11.46 -12.52 26.56
CA PRO A 114 10.94 -12.74 25.20
C PRO A 114 10.52 -11.45 24.47
N SER A 115 9.98 -10.49 25.21
CA SER A 115 9.59 -9.18 24.68
C SER A 115 10.79 -8.36 24.21
N ARG A 116 11.89 -8.40 24.97
CA ARG A 116 13.16 -7.73 24.63
C ARG A 116 13.83 -8.41 23.44
N PHE A 117 13.77 -9.75 23.38
CA PHE A 117 14.25 -10.53 22.25
C PHE A 117 13.57 -10.12 20.94
N THR A 118 12.23 -10.04 20.93
CA THR A 118 11.46 -9.64 19.74
C THR A 118 11.82 -8.24 19.27
N ALA A 119 11.98 -7.29 20.20
CA ALA A 119 12.41 -5.92 19.88
C ALA A 119 13.82 -5.88 19.25
N LEU A 120 14.76 -6.66 19.77
CA LEU A 120 16.13 -6.75 19.26
C LEU A 120 16.19 -7.36 17.85
N ILE A 121 15.44 -8.44 17.59
CA ILE A 121 15.38 -9.06 16.26
C ILE A 121 14.83 -8.08 15.22
N ARG A 122 13.73 -7.38 15.53
CA ARG A 122 13.14 -6.37 14.65
C ARG A 122 14.14 -5.26 14.31
N GLN A 123 14.91 -4.81 15.29
CA GLN A 123 15.95 -3.81 15.10
C GLN A 123 17.11 -4.31 14.21
N MET A 124 17.49 -5.58 14.31
CA MET A 124 18.52 -6.17 13.47
C MET A 124 18.06 -6.36 12.03
N GLU A 125 16.83 -6.83 11.80
CA GLU A 125 16.26 -7.00 10.46
C GLU A 125 16.19 -5.66 9.71
N GLN A 126 15.80 -4.59 10.41
CA GLN A 126 15.80 -3.24 9.83
C GLN A 126 17.20 -2.83 9.36
N ARG A 127 18.21 -2.98 10.23
CA ARG A 127 19.60 -2.67 9.88
C ARG A 127 20.14 -3.49 8.72
N GLN A 128 19.83 -4.79 8.69
CA GLN A 128 20.28 -5.66 7.59
C GLN A 128 19.59 -5.29 6.28
N GLY A 129 18.29 -4.99 6.30
CA GLY A 129 17.55 -4.54 5.12
C GLY A 129 18.10 -3.23 4.55
N GLU A 130 18.48 -2.28 5.42
CA GLU A 130 19.12 -1.03 5.00
C GLU A 130 20.50 -1.29 4.38
N LEU A 131 21.34 -2.14 4.98
CA LEU A 131 22.65 -2.49 4.44
C LEU A 131 22.54 -3.21 3.09
N GLN A 132 21.58 -4.12 2.94
CA GLN A 132 21.31 -4.82 1.67
C GLN A 132 20.86 -3.84 0.59
N ARG A 133 19.96 -2.90 0.93
CA ARG A 133 19.56 -1.82 0.02
C ARG A 133 20.76 -0.97 -0.37
N MET A 134 21.60 -0.59 0.58
CA MET A 134 22.80 0.19 0.32
C MET A 134 23.77 -0.55 -0.60
N GLN A 135 23.99 -1.85 -0.38
CA GLN A 135 24.82 -2.69 -1.25
C GLN A 135 24.24 -2.79 -2.65
N GLN A 136 22.92 -2.93 -2.78
CA GLN A 136 22.24 -2.99 -4.07
C GLN A 136 22.34 -1.67 -4.83
N ILE A 137 22.15 -0.53 -4.14
CA ILE A 137 22.37 0.81 -4.72
C ILE A 137 23.82 0.99 -5.14
N ASN A 138 24.77 0.52 -4.33
CA ASN A 138 26.19 0.60 -4.64
C ASN A 138 26.55 -0.29 -5.85
N MET A 139 25.96 -1.47 -5.99
CA MET A 139 26.09 -2.31 -7.19
C MET A 139 25.51 -1.64 -8.44
N LEU A 140 24.34 -1.01 -8.33
CA LEU A 140 23.72 -0.25 -9.42
C LEU A 140 24.53 1.00 -9.81
N ASN A 141 25.27 1.59 -8.86
CA ASN A 141 26.17 2.73 -9.10
C ASN A 141 27.58 2.32 -9.56
N ALA A 142 27.99 1.06 -9.34
CA ALA A 142 29.36 0.61 -9.59
C ALA A 142 29.69 0.36 -11.06
N ASP A 143 28.72 0.39 -11.98
CA ASP A 143 28.97 0.21 -13.42
C ASP A 143 28.69 1.48 -14.26
N PRO A 144 29.61 2.46 -14.26
CA PRO A 144 29.49 3.73 -15.00
C PRO A 144 29.67 3.61 -16.52
N TYR A 145 29.81 2.40 -17.09
CA TYR A 145 29.98 2.15 -18.53
C TYR A 145 28.89 1.26 -19.14
N ASP A 146 27.76 1.09 -18.46
CA ASP A 146 26.65 0.34 -19.03
C ASP A 146 26.04 1.10 -20.24
N ILE A 147 26.44 0.64 -21.43
CA ILE A 147 25.95 1.13 -22.73
C ILE A 147 24.42 1.03 -22.81
N GLU A 148 23.79 0.11 -22.07
CA GLU A 148 22.32 0.02 -22.01
C GLU A 148 21.69 1.14 -21.18
N ALA A 149 22.25 1.50 -20.03
CA ALA A 149 21.73 2.60 -19.22
C ALA A 149 21.86 3.94 -19.96
N GLN A 150 23.01 4.19 -20.60
CA GLN A 150 23.22 5.38 -21.45
C GLN A 150 22.23 5.42 -22.62
N ARG A 151 21.95 4.29 -23.27
CA ARG A 151 21.00 4.18 -24.38
C ARG A 151 19.55 4.39 -23.93
N ARG A 152 19.15 3.85 -22.77
CA ARG A 152 17.81 4.06 -22.20
C ARG A 152 17.56 5.52 -21.85
N ILE A 153 18.56 6.17 -21.25
CA ILE A 153 18.49 7.61 -20.95
C ILE A 153 18.39 8.43 -22.26
N GLU A 154 19.16 8.07 -23.29
CA GLU A 154 19.12 8.76 -24.59
C GLU A 154 17.76 8.58 -25.30
N GLU A 155 17.21 7.36 -25.32
CA GLU A 155 15.89 7.08 -25.91
C GLU A 155 14.76 7.81 -25.17
N GLU A 156 14.82 7.86 -23.83
CA GLU A 156 13.81 8.55 -23.03
C GLU A 156 13.84 10.07 -23.27
N ILE A 157 15.04 10.69 -23.31
CA ILE A 157 15.20 12.10 -23.67
C ILE A 157 14.71 12.38 -25.08
N ARG A 158 14.99 11.47 -26.04
CA ARG A 158 14.54 11.61 -27.43
C ARG A 158 13.02 11.55 -27.53
N MET A 159 12.38 10.59 -26.86
CA MET A 159 10.92 10.50 -26.83
C MET A 159 10.29 11.72 -26.15
N GLN A 160 10.83 12.18 -25.03
CA GLN A 160 10.33 13.39 -24.37
C GLN A 160 10.43 14.62 -25.27
N ASN A 161 11.51 14.80 -26.02
CA ASN A 161 11.62 15.91 -26.98
C ASN A 161 10.61 15.80 -28.13
N VAL A 162 10.35 14.58 -28.63
CA VAL A 162 9.33 14.36 -29.68
C VAL A 162 7.93 14.65 -29.13
N LEU A 163 7.62 14.15 -27.93
CA LEU A 163 6.33 14.36 -27.29
C LEU A 163 6.11 15.82 -26.92
N ALA A 164 7.12 16.52 -26.39
CA ALA A 164 7.02 17.95 -26.08
C ALA A 164 6.81 18.79 -27.35
N ASN A 165 7.48 18.46 -28.45
CA ASN A 165 7.28 19.13 -29.73
C ASN A 165 5.90 18.79 -30.34
N MET A 166 5.43 17.55 -30.16
CA MET A 166 4.10 17.12 -30.58
C MET A 166 2.99 17.79 -29.75
N GLU A 167 3.18 17.90 -28.45
CA GLU A 167 2.28 18.59 -27.51
C GLU A 167 2.21 20.08 -27.84
N THR A 168 3.36 20.71 -28.10
CA THR A 168 3.43 22.11 -28.58
C THR A 168 2.68 22.27 -29.92
N ALA A 169 2.77 21.30 -30.84
CA ALA A 169 2.05 21.32 -32.11
C ALA A 169 0.53 21.10 -31.94
N LEU A 170 0.11 20.32 -30.95
CA LEU A 170 -1.31 20.12 -30.60
C LEU A 170 -1.90 21.34 -29.89
N GLU A 171 -1.10 22.04 -29.09
CA GLU A 171 -1.53 23.24 -28.35
C GLU A 171 -1.74 24.46 -29.27
N TYR A 172 -1.01 24.55 -30.39
CA TYR A 172 -1.06 25.71 -31.30
C TYR A 172 -1.84 25.53 -32.61
N SER A 173 -2.48 24.38 -32.90
CA SER A 173 -3.29 24.21 -34.14
C SER A 173 -4.43 23.18 -34.05
N PRO A 174 -5.65 23.58 -33.63
CA PRO A 174 -6.79 22.66 -33.53
C PRO A 174 -7.62 22.47 -34.82
N GLU A 175 -7.30 23.08 -35.96
CA GLU A 175 -8.15 23.02 -37.17
C GLU A 175 -7.42 22.61 -38.47
N SER A 176 -7.42 21.31 -38.80
CA SER A 176 -7.41 20.88 -40.23
C SER A 176 -7.94 19.46 -40.48
N PHE A 177 -9.00 19.05 -39.78
CA PHE A 177 -9.88 18.00 -40.31
C PHE A 177 -10.96 18.62 -41.21
N GLY A 178 -10.53 19.22 -42.32
CA GLY A 178 -11.43 19.64 -43.39
C GLY A 178 -11.70 18.48 -44.33
N ARG A 179 -12.92 17.91 -44.30
CA ARG A 179 -13.42 16.98 -45.33
C ARG A 179 -13.09 17.53 -46.72
N VAL A 180 -12.20 16.87 -47.46
CA VAL A 180 -12.03 17.12 -48.89
C VAL A 180 -13.31 16.67 -49.60
N ARG A 181 -14.23 17.61 -49.86
CA ARG A 181 -15.33 17.39 -50.81
C ARG A 181 -14.73 17.48 -52.21
N LEU A 182 -14.67 16.35 -52.89
CA LEU A 182 -14.39 16.29 -54.32
C LEU A 182 -15.52 17.05 -55.05
N ILE A 183 -15.26 18.30 -55.47
CA ILE A 183 -16.13 19.00 -56.41
C ILE A 183 -15.61 18.66 -57.81
N VAL A 184 -16.28 17.74 -58.49
CA VAL A 184 -16.08 17.54 -59.93
C VAL A 184 -16.76 18.71 -60.63
N LEU A 185 -15.98 19.69 -61.09
CA LEU A 185 -16.46 20.67 -62.05
C LEU A 185 -16.67 19.96 -63.40
N LYS A 186 -17.85 19.38 -63.59
CA LYS A 186 -18.34 18.99 -64.91
C LYS A 186 -19.55 19.86 -65.23
N ASN A 187 -19.30 20.88 -66.04
CA ASN A 187 -20.14 21.25 -67.19
C ASN A 187 -19.34 22.29 -67.99
N LEU A 188 -18.84 21.90 -69.17
CA LEU A 188 -19.54 21.93 -70.46
C LEU A 188 -19.93 23.37 -70.82
N PHE A 189 -19.33 23.90 -71.89
CA PHE A 189 -19.93 24.61 -73.04
C PHE A 189 -18.75 25.10 -73.91
N HIS A 190 -18.36 24.35 -74.96
CA HIS A 190 -18.83 24.47 -76.35
C HIS A 190 -18.56 25.85 -76.99
N ASN A 191 -17.44 26.02 -77.69
CA ASN A 191 -17.33 26.22 -79.15
C ASN A 191 -15.86 26.47 -79.52
#